data_AF-A0A8T5UCP9-F1
#
_entry.id   AF-A0A8T5UCP9-F1
#
_cell.length_a   1.000
_cell.length_b   1.000
_cell.length_c   1.000
_cell.angle_alpha   90.00
_cell.angle_beta   90.00
_cell.angle_gamma   90.00
#
_symmetry.space_group_name_H-M   'P 1'
#
loop_
_entity.id
_entity.type
_entity.pdbx_description
1 polymer ?
#
loop_
_entity_poly.entity_id
_entity_poly.type
_entity_poly.pdbx_seq_one_letter_code
_entity_poly.pdbx_strand_id
1 'polypeptide(L)'
;YLFMVKDIMIARVPNDSLLKHFKDTNNDLFGIFQQKSAEFFSNYDPYTQPIEETKKIASIMLNPDIYDFFMLMRSNHYPLDKIPKVFSEFAITEILLDNLKKLNIITEIKDENKRSWILLQTNILPITIFPEFLLPKIREAYRKEEEDGKITIEIARKALNLLEVSYPEKITF
;
A
#
# COMPACT_ATOMS: atom_id res chain seq x y z
N TYR A 1 -2.68 29.11 -12.89
CA TYR A 1 -2.53 28.31 -11.65
C TYR A 1 -2.29 26.86 -12.04
N LEU A 2 -1.17 26.27 -11.61
CA LEU A 2 -0.90 24.84 -11.78
C LEU A 2 -1.73 24.09 -10.74
N PHE A 3 -2.97 23.71 -11.08
CA PHE A 3 -3.76 22.85 -10.20
C PHE A 3 -3.19 21.44 -10.32
N MET A 4 -2.69 20.88 -9.21
CA MET A 4 -2.49 19.43 -9.14
C MET A 4 -3.86 18.78 -9.20
N VAL A 5 -4.22 18.22 -10.36
CA VAL A 5 -5.48 17.51 -10.60
C VAL A 5 -5.46 16.12 -9.94
N LYS A 6 -4.27 15.69 -9.53
CA LYS A 6 -3.94 14.36 -9.03
C LYS A 6 -3.02 14.53 -7.83
N ASP A 7 -3.38 13.90 -6.72
CA ASP A 7 -2.52 13.78 -5.54
C ASP A 7 -1.94 12.36 -5.49
N ILE A 8 -0.88 12.15 -4.72
CA ILE A 8 -0.20 10.85 -4.60
C ILE A 8 -0.31 10.38 -3.15
N MET A 9 -0.81 9.16 -2.98
CA MET A 9 -0.85 8.47 -1.70
C MET A 9 0.05 7.25 -1.74
N ILE A 10 0.82 7.03 -0.68
CA ILE A 10 1.59 5.79 -0.49
C ILE A 10 0.69 4.81 0.26
N ALA A 11 0.07 3.90 -0.48
CA ALA A 11 -0.79 2.86 0.06
C ALA A 11 0.00 1.57 0.31
N ARG A 12 -0.36 0.85 1.37
CA ARG A 12 0.08 -0.54 1.59
C ARG A 12 -1.04 -1.47 1.15
N VAL A 13 -0.70 -2.50 0.40
CA VAL A 13 -1.64 -3.55 -0.03
C VAL A 13 -1.09 -4.92 0.31
N PRO A 14 -1.95 -5.95 0.47
CA PRO A 14 -1.48 -7.32 0.63
C PRO A 14 -0.56 -7.73 -0.51
N ASN A 15 0.40 -8.61 -0.20
CA ASN A 15 1.25 -9.18 -1.24
C ASN A 15 0.54 -10.34 -1.96
N ASP A 16 -0.33 -9.98 -2.90
CA ASP A 16 -1.13 -10.93 -3.68
C ASP A 16 -0.27 -11.92 -4.48
N SER A 17 0.87 -11.45 -5.01
CA SER A 17 1.80 -12.30 -5.76
C SER A 17 2.33 -13.44 -4.89
N LEU A 18 2.69 -13.14 -3.64
CA LEU A 18 3.22 -14.13 -2.71
C LEU A 18 2.12 -15.05 -2.17
N LEU A 19 0.94 -14.50 -1.86
CA LEU A 19 -0.24 -15.29 -1.48
C LEU A 19 -0.62 -16.30 -2.57
N LYS A 20 -0.64 -15.86 -3.83
CA LYS A 20 -0.90 -16.72 -4.98
C LYS A 20 0.18 -17.77 -5.14
N HIS A 21 1.45 -17.38 -5.09
CA HIS A 21 2.58 -18.31 -5.18
C HIS A 21 2.47 -19.42 -4.13
N PHE A 22 2.19 -19.07 -2.87
CA PHE A 22 2.03 -20.06 -1.79
C PHE A 22 0.84 -20.99 -1.98
N LYS A 23 -0.28 -20.47 -2.48
CA LYS A 23 -1.43 -21.29 -2.82
C LYS A 23 -1.12 -22.26 -3.97
N ASP A 24 -0.45 -21.79 -5.01
CA ASP A 24 -0.13 -22.59 -6.20
C ASP A 24 0.94 -23.66 -5.90
N THR A 25 1.82 -23.41 -4.92
CA THR A 25 2.89 -24.34 -4.51
C THR A 25 2.54 -25.20 -3.30
N ASN A 26 1.34 -25.06 -2.72
CA ASN A 26 0.94 -25.67 -1.44
C ASN A 26 2.01 -25.49 -0.36
N ASN A 27 2.49 -24.26 -0.20
CA ASN A 27 3.58 -23.95 0.73
C ASN A 27 3.09 -23.95 2.19
N ASP A 28 3.83 -24.60 3.08
CA ASP A 28 3.49 -24.73 4.50
C ASP A 28 3.40 -23.38 5.25
N LEU A 29 4.05 -22.34 4.74
CA LEU A 29 4.00 -20.99 5.31
C LEU A 29 2.69 -20.26 5.00
N PHE A 30 1.87 -20.77 4.07
CA PHE A 30 0.66 -20.09 3.57
C PHE A 30 -0.30 -19.68 4.67
N GLY A 31 -0.66 -20.62 5.56
CA GLY A 31 -1.65 -20.37 6.61
C GLY A 31 -1.21 -19.26 7.57
N ILE A 32 0.05 -19.31 8.00
CA ILE A 32 0.61 -18.31 8.92
C ILE A 32 0.74 -16.95 8.24
N PHE A 33 1.18 -16.93 6.97
CA PHE A 33 1.33 -15.69 6.22
C PHE A 33 -0.02 -15.02 5.96
N GLN A 34 -1.04 -15.81 5.56
CA GLN A 34 -2.39 -15.32 5.35
C GLN A 34 -2.98 -14.73 6.63
N GLN A 35 -2.82 -15.42 7.77
CA GLN A 35 -3.27 -14.92 9.06
C GLN A 35 -2.61 -13.59 9.42
N LYS A 36 -1.28 -13.51 9.35
CA LYS A 36 -0.54 -12.27 9.64
C LYS A 36 -0.99 -11.13 8.74
N SER A 37 -1.16 -11.40 7.44
CA SER A 37 -1.64 -10.41 6.48
C SER A 37 -3.02 -9.90 6.87
N ALA A 38 -3.95 -10.80 7.17
CA ALA A 38 -5.29 -10.43 7.63
C ALA A 38 -5.26 -9.60 8.93
N GLU A 39 -4.45 -9.98 9.92
CA GLU A 39 -4.30 -9.26 11.19
C GLU A 39 -3.82 -7.81 10.97
N PHE A 40 -2.83 -7.61 10.10
CA PHE A 40 -2.35 -6.28 9.76
C PHE A 40 -3.42 -5.46 9.03
N PHE A 41 -4.00 -6.02 7.97
CA PHE A 41 -4.94 -5.30 7.11
C PHE A 41 -6.32 -5.09 7.72
N SER A 42 -6.69 -5.84 8.76
CA SER A 42 -7.95 -5.62 9.49
C SER A 42 -8.01 -4.26 10.19
N ASN A 43 -6.85 -3.70 10.54
CA ASN A 43 -6.74 -2.42 11.24
C ASN A 43 -6.04 -1.34 10.40
N TYR A 44 -5.64 -1.66 9.17
CA TYR A 44 -4.95 -0.73 8.30
C TYR A 44 -5.96 0.11 7.51
N ASP A 45 -5.89 1.41 7.70
CA ASP A 45 -6.56 2.39 6.85
C ASP A 45 -5.53 3.40 6.34
N PRO A 46 -5.33 3.52 5.01
CA PRO A 46 -4.35 4.42 4.42
C PRO A 46 -4.62 5.90 4.73
N TYR A 47 -5.86 6.29 5.03
CA TYR A 47 -6.25 7.68 5.31
C TYR A 47 -6.02 8.10 6.77
N THR A 48 -5.85 7.13 7.68
CA THR A 48 -5.63 7.40 9.10
C THR A 48 -4.17 7.20 9.53
N GLN A 49 -3.29 6.85 8.60
CA GLN A 49 -1.87 6.67 8.89
C GLN A 49 -1.21 7.98 9.34
N PRO A 50 -0.36 7.96 10.40
CA PRO A 50 0.42 9.12 10.79
C PRO A 50 1.34 9.58 9.66
N ILE A 51 1.35 10.88 9.38
CA ILE A 51 2.17 11.45 8.30
C ILE A 51 3.66 11.16 8.45
N GLU A 52 4.16 11.05 9.69
CA GLU A 52 5.56 10.71 9.99
C GLU A 52 5.89 9.27 9.60
N GLU A 53 4.95 8.33 9.74
CA GLU A 53 5.14 6.96 9.26
C GLU A 53 5.18 6.95 7.73
N THR A 54 4.25 7.65 7.07
CA THR A 54 4.21 7.76 5.60
C THR A 54 5.50 8.37 5.05
N LYS A 55 6.01 9.44 5.65
CA LYS A 55 7.31 10.04 5.28
C LYS A 55 8.46 9.05 5.47
N LYS A 56 8.45 8.28 6.55
CA LYS A 56 9.50 7.28 6.81
C LYS A 56 9.49 6.17 5.76
N ILE A 57 8.31 5.66 5.38
CA ILE A 57 8.18 4.70 4.28
C ILE A 57 8.69 5.31 2.97
N ALA A 58 8.26 6.54 2.65
CA ALA A 58 8.68 7.23 1.43
C ALA A 58 10.21 7.34 1.35
N SER A 59 10.84 7.82 2.42
CA SER A 59 12.30 7.96 2.51
C SER A 59 13.04 6.63 2.36
N ILE A 60 12.48 5.55 2.90
CA ILE A 60 13.05 4.20 2.76
C ILE A 60 12.93 3.72 1.30
N MET A 61 11.81 3.95 0.65
CA MET A 61 11.59 3.57 -0.76
C MET A 61 12.43 4.38 -1.75
N LEU A 62 12.92 5.56 -1.36
CA LEU A 62 13.85 6.36 -2.17
C LEU A 62 15.27 5.79 -2.19
N ASN A 63 15.62 4.88 -1.28
CA ASN A 63 16.92 4.20 -1.31
C ASN A 63 16.92 3.11 -2.40
N PRO A 64 17.81 3.17 -3.41
CA PRO A 64 17.84 2.19 -4.50
C PRO A 64 18.04 0.74 -4.04
N ASP A 65 18.96 0.49 -3.10
CA ASP A 65 19.22 -0.87 -2.59
C ASP A 65 17.98 -1.45 -1.90
N ILE A 66 17.22 -0.61 -1.17
CA ILE A 66 15.97 -1.03 -0.54
C ILE A 66 14.89 -1.29 -1.58
N TYR A 67 14.81 -0.44 -2.60
CA TYR A 67 13.86 -0.63 -3.69
C TYR A 67 14.12 -1.94 -4.44
N ASP A 68 15.37 -2.24 -4.76
CA ASP A 68 15.77 -3.49 -5.41
C ASP A 68 15.47 -4.70 -4.52
N PHE A 69 15.75 -4.60 -3.22
CA PHE A 69 15.38 -5.63 -2.25
C PHE A 69 13.85 -5.83 -2.21
N PHE A 70 13.09 -4.74 -2.16
CA PHE A 70 11.64 -4.78 -2.14
C PHE A 70 11.07 -5.44 -3.41
N MET A 71 11.62 -5.11 -4.58
CA MET A 71 11.23 -5.72 -5.86
C MET A 71 11.54 -7.22 -5.90
N LEU A 72 12.70 -7.64 -5.39
CA LEU A 72 13.05 -9.05 -5.26
C LEU A 72 12.06 -9.80 -4.35
N MET A 73 11.71 -9.22 -3.19
CA MET A 73 10.85 -9.82 -2.18
C MET A 73 9.36 -9.81 -2.56
N ARG A 74 8.98 -9.11 -3.62
CA ARG A 74 7.57 -9.00 -4.04
C ARG A 74 7.00 -10.34 -4.50
N SER A 75 7.79 -11.17 -5.18
CA SER A 75 7.38 -12.50 -5.63
C SER A 75 8.13 -13.65 -4.94
N ASN A 76 9.15 -13.34 -4.14
CA ASN A 76 10.00 -14.33 -3.50
C ASN A 76 9.93 -14.24 -1.97
N HIS A 77 10.29 -15.34 -1.33
CA HIS A 77 10.51 -15.44 0.10
C HIS A 77 11.83 -16.17 0.29
N TYR A 78 12.61 -15.76 1.28
CA TYR A 78 13.93 -16.35 1.51
C TYR A 78 14.09 -16.74 2.96
N PRO A 79 14.78 -17.85 3.25
CA PRO A 79 15.34 -18.07 4.56
C PRO A 79 16.26 -16.92 4.95
N LEU A 80 16.25 -16.52 6.22
CA LEU A 80 17.07 -15.42 6.72
C LEU A 80 18.57 -15.60 6.40
N ASP A 81 19.06 -16.84 6.41
CA ASP A 81 20.44 -17.23 6.11
C ASP A 81 20.78 -17.22 4.60
N LYS A 82 19.78 -17.06 3.73
CA LYS A 82 19.93 -17.14 2.26
C LYS A 82 19.40 -15.90 1.54
N ILE A 83 19.19 -14.79 2.25
CA ILE A 83 18.79 -13.54 1.62
C ILE A 83 19.89 -13.12 0.62
N PRO A 84 19.55 -12.85 -0.65
CA PRO A 84 20.52 -12.38 -1.63
C PRO A 84 21.21 -11.11 -1.13
N LYS A 85 22.52 -10.97 -1.42
CA LYS A 85 23.31 -9.77 -1.08
C LYS A 85 22.92 -8.61 -2.00
N VAL A 86 21.70 -8.12 -1.86
CA VAL A 86 21.21 -6.94 -2.59
C VAL A 86 21.81 -5.66 -1.99
N PHE A 87 22.13 -5.69 -0.70
CA PHE A 87 22.76 -4.57 -0.01
C PHE A 87 24.27 -4.56 -0.23
N SER A 88 24.78 -3.38 -0.52
CA SER A 88 26.19 -3.08 -0.75
C SER A 88 27.08 -3.37 0.49
N GLU A 89 26.52 -3.35 1.71
CA GLU A 89 27.23 -3.68 2.95
C GLU A 89 26.43 -4.59 3.91
N PHE A 90 27.10 -5.60 4.49
CA PHE A 90 26.50 -6.58 5.40
C PHE A 90 25.99 -5.98 6.72
N ALA A 91 26.77 -5.08 7.35
CA ALA A 91 26.41 -4.47 8.63
C ALA A 91 25.15 -3.58 8.53
N ILE A 92 24.85 -3.08 7.33
CA ILE A 92 23.65 -2.30 7.03
C ILE A 92 22.41 -3.20 6.92
N THR A 93 22.58 -4.46 6.50
CA THR A 93 21.48 -5.37 6.19
C THR A 93 20.63 -5.72 7.41
N GLU A 94 21.22 -6.03 8.55
CA GLU A 94 20.47 -6.40 9.77
C GLU A 94 19.65 -5.22 10.32
N ILE A 95 20.27 -4.05 10.39
CA ILE A 95 19.62 -2.81 10.86
C ILE A 95 18.45 -2.46 9.93
N LEU A 96 18.64 -2.64 8.63
CA LEU A 96 17.63 -2.37 7.61
C LEU A 96 16.47 -3.36 7.71
N LEU A 97 16.75 -4.66 7.85
CA LEU A 97 15.70 -5.67 8.08
C LEU A 97 14.92 -5.39 9.37
N ASP A 98 15.58 -5.01 10.46
CA ASP A 98 14.92 -4.64 11.71
C ASP A 98 14.01 -3.40 11.52
N ASN A 99 14.48 -2.39 10.79
CA ASN A 99 13.67 -1.22 10.44
C ASN A 99 12.45 -1.59 9.59
N LEU A 100 12.60 -2.47 8.60
CA LEU A 100 11.50 -2.93 7.75
C LEU A 100 10.48 -3.79 8.54
N LYS A 101 10.94 -4.61 9.50
CA LYS A 101 10.06 -5.37 10.42
C LYS A 101 9.26 -4.44 11.31
N LYS A 102 9.90 -3.44 11.92
CA LYS A 102 9.25 -2.43 12.78
C LYS A 102 8.17 -1.64 12.04
N LEU A 103 8.33 -1.46 10.74
CA LEU A 103 7.35 -0.79 9.87
C LEU A 103 6.30 -1.73 9.28
N ASN A 104 6.30 -3.01 9.67
CA ASN A 104 5.41 -4.04 9.10
C ASN A 104 5.51 -4.14 7.57
N ILE A 105 6.67 -3.81 6.99
CA ILE A 105 6.94 -3.97 5.55
C ILE A 105 7.26 -5.43 5.27
N ILE A 106 8.10 -6.03 6.11
CA ILE A 106 8.44 -7.45 6.07
C ILE A 106 7.97 -8.13 7.35
N THR A 107 7.79 -9.44 7.27
CA THR A 107 7.52 -10.29 8.43
C THR A 107 8.47 -11.48 8.46
N GLU A 108 8.63 -12.04 9.66
CA GLU A 108 9.38 -13.28 9.88
C GLU A 108 8.40 -14.39 10.28
N ILE A 109 8.49 -15.52 9.59
CA ILE A 109 7.71 -16.73 9.89
C ILE A 109 8.69 -17.87 10.09
N LYS A 110 8.46 -18.67 11.14
CA LYS A 110 9.22 -19.89 11.37
C LYS A 110 8.48 -21.07 10.77
N ASP A 111 9.18 -21.90 10.00
CA ASP A 111 8.64 -23.16 9.50
C ASP A 111 8.61 -24.24 10.59
N GLU A 112 8.11 -25.42 10.25
CA GLU A 112 8.06 -26.58 11.14
C GLU A 112 9.46 -27.02 11.61
N ASN A 113 10.50 -26.76 10.81
CA ASN A 113 11.90 -27.04 11.11
C ASN A 113 12.56 -25.92 11.95
N LYS A 114 11.77 -24.96 12.45
CA LYS A 114 12.21 -23.77 13.20
C LYS A 114 13.15 -22.85 12.42
N ARG A 115 13.19 -22.97 11.09
CA ARG A 115 13.95 -22.07 10.24
C ARG A 115 13.15 -20.79 10.02
N SER A 116 13.82 -19.65 10.18
CA SER A 116 13.22 -18.33 9.97
C SER A 116 13.22 -17.95 8.49
N TRP A 117 12.05 -17.59 7.98
CA TRP A 117 11.80 -17.10 6.64
C TRP A 117 11.38 -15.64 6.71
N ILE A 118 11.94 -14.83 5.81
CA ILE A 118 11.56 -13.42 5.63
C ILE A 118 10.67 -13.32 4.41
N LEU A 119 9.56 -12.58 4.59
CA LEU A 119 8.53 -12.40 3.58
C LEU A 119 8.12 -10.95 3.53
N LEU A 120 7.73 -10.47 2.36
CA LEU A 120 7.12 -9.15 2.22
C LEU A 120 5.67 -9.21 2.70
N GLN A 121 5.40 -8.57 3.84
CA GLN A 121 4.09 -8.51 4.49
C GLN A 121 3.17 -7.52 3.80
N THR A 122 3.70 -6.34 3.48
CA THR A 122 2.96 -5.27 2.83
C THR A 122 3.67 -4.81 1.58
N ASN A 123 2.92 -4.73 0.49
CA ASN A 123 3.39 -4.18 -0.76
C ASN A 123 3.05 -2.68 -0.81
N ILE A 124 4.06 -1.83 -0.92
CA ILE A 124 3.93 -0.37 -0.97
C ILE A 124 3.69 0.07 -2.41
N LEU A 125 2.57 0.78 -2.63
CA LEU A 125 2.17 1.29 -3.94
C LEU A 125 1.92 2.80 -3.87
N PRO A 126 2.61 3.61 -4.69
CA PRO A 126 2.19 4.98 -4.93
C PRO A 126 0.94 4.95 -5.81
N ILE A 127 -0.21 5.30 -5.25
CA ILE A 127 -1.47 5.40 -5.98
C ILE A 127 -1.84 6.86 -6.17
N THR A 128 -2.42 7.16 -7.33
CA THR A 128 -2.96 8.48 -7.60
C THR A 128 -4.35 8.58 -7.02
N ILE A 129 -4.60 9.62 -6.20
CA ILE A 129 -5.91 9.88 -5.61
C ILE A 129 -6.43 11.25 -6.03
N PHE A 130 -7.73 11.45 -5.82
CA PHE A 130 -8.33 12.77 -5.98
C PHE A 130 -7.85 13.71 -4.86
N PRO A 131 -7.34 14.91 -5.20
CA PRO A 131 -6.88 15.88 -4.21
C PRO A 131 -8.06 16.42 -3.37
N GLU A 132 -8.21 15.95 -2.14
CA GLU A 132 -9.34 16.34 -1.27
C GLU A 132 -9.40 17.85 -1.00
N PHE A 133 -8.26 18.56 -1.01
CA PHE A 133 -8.22 20.01 -0.88
C PHE A 133 -8.96 20.77 -2.01
N LEU A 134 -9.25 20.10 -3.14
CA LEU A 134 -10.09 20.67 -4.19
C LEU A 134 -11.59 20.54 -3.88
N LEU A 135 -12.01 19.65 -2.98
CA LEU A 135 -13.43 19.45 -2.66
C LEU A 135 -14.12 20.75 -2.18
N PRO A 136 -13.54 21.56 -1.28
CA PRO A 136 -14.16 22.83 -0.88
C PRO A 136 -14.33 23.80 -2.06
N LYS A 137 -13.31 23.94 -2.91
CA LYS A 137 -13.35 24.84 -4.08
C LYS A 137 -14.37 24.38 -5.13
N ILE A 138 -14.48 23.07 -5.34
CA ILE A 138 -15.49 22.49 -6.20
C ILE A 138 -16.87 22.78 -5.63
N ARG A 139 -17.09 22.53 -4.33
CA ARG A 139 -18.37 22.83 -3.67
C ARG A 139 -18.74 24.30 -3.80
N GLU A 140 -17.78 25.22 -3.62
CA GLU A 140 -17.99 26.66 -3.80
C GLU A 140 -18.33 27.03 -5.24
N ALA A 141 -17.62 26.50 -6.23
CA ALA A 141 -17.88 26.79 -7.65
C ALA A 141 -19.28 26.32 -8.11
N TYR A 142 -19.86 25.32 -7.43
CA TYR A 142 -21.20 24.81 -7.69
C TYR A 142 -22.28 25.36 -6.74
N ARG A 143 -21.93 26.23 -5.78
CA ARG A 143 -22.92 26.99 -5.01
C ARG A 143 -23.53 28.05 -5.93
N LYS A 144 -24.82 27.93 -6.21
CA LYS A 144 -25.59 29.05 -6.77
C LYS A 144 -25.89 30.03 -5.64
N GLU A 145 -25.71 31.32 -5.89
CA GLU A 145 -25.83 32.40 -4.89
C GLU A 145 -27.21 32.44 -4.17
N GLU A 146 -28.23 31.76 -4.72
CA GLU A 146 -29.61 31.81 -4.24
C GLU A 146 -30.10 30.54 -3.51
N GLU A 147 -29.36 29.42 -3.54
CA GLU A 147 -29.81 28.16 -2.91
C GLU A 147 -28.85 27.70 -1.81
N ASP A 148 -29.39 27.66 -0.60
CA ASP A 148 -28.76 27.30 0.66
C ASP A 148 -27.99 25.96 0.57
N GLY A 149 -26.71 26.04 0.20
CA GLY A 149 -25.67 25.01 0.36
C GLY A 149 -25.87 23.64 -0.34
N LYS A 150 -26.98 23.41 -1.06
CA LYS A 150 -27.32 22.10 -1.62
C LYS A 150 -26.92 21.97 -3.09
N ILE A 151 -26.17 20.92 -3.40
CA ILE A 151 -25.84 20.54 -4.78
C ILE A 151 -27.15 20.15 -5.48
N THR A 152 -27.44 20.76 -6.62
CA THR A 152 -28.63 20.41 -7.41
C THR A 152 -28.52 18.99 -7.97
N ILE A 153 -29.67 18.32 -8.16
CA ILE A 153 -29.74 16.95 -8.72
C ILE A 153 -29.02 16.84 -10.07
N GLU A 154 -29.07 17.90 -10.89
CA GLU A 154 -28.43 17.93 -12.20
C GLU A 154 -26.89 17.87 -12.10
N ILE A 155 -26.31 18.61 -11.16
CA ILE A 155 -24.86 18.61 -10.91
C ILE A 155 -24.43 17.26 -10.32
N ALA A 156 -25.20 16.72 -9.37
CA ALA A 156 -24.95 15.41 -8.80
C ALA A 156 -24.99 14.29 -9.86
N ARG A 157 -25.97 14.33 -10.78
CA ARG A 157 -26.09 13.37 -11.89
C ARG A 157 -24.92 13.47 -12.86
N LYS A 158 -24.47 14.69 -13.17
CA LYS A 158 -23.31 14.91 -14.05
C LYS A 158 -22.01 14.42 -13.42
N ALA A 159 -21.83 14.63 -12.12
CA ALA A 159 -20.68 14.12 -11.36
C ALA A 159 -20.71 12.58 -11.28
N LEU A 160 -21.87 11.99 -11.02
CA LEU A 160 -22.06 10.53 -11.02
C LEU A 160 -21.69 9.91 -12.37
N ASN A 161 -22.19 10.45 -13.48
CA ASN A 161 -21.85 9.98 -14.82
C ASN A 161 -20.33 10.05 -15.09
N LEU A 162 -19.67 11.10 -14.61
CA LEU A 162 -18.21 11.25 -14.72
C LEU A 162 -17.47 10.20 -13.90
N LEU A 163 -17.93 9.90 -12.69
CA LEU A 163 -17.36 8.86 -11.83
C LEU A 163 -17.54 7.47 -12.46
N GLU A 164 -18.72 7.14 -12.98
CA GLU A 164 -19.00 5.87 -13.65
C GLU A 164 -18.15 5.65 -14.91
N VAL A 165 -17.87 6.73 -15.66
CA VAL A 165 -17.00 6.66 -16.85
C VAL A 165 -15.52 6.56 -16.45
N SER A 166 -15.13 7.23 -15.37
CA SER A 166 -13.72 7.33 -14.94
C SER A 166 -13.29 6.13 -14.07
N TYR A 167 -14.22 5.47 -13.39
CA TYR A 167 -14.02 4.31 -12.53
C TYR A 167 -15.05 3.21 -12.89
N PRO A 168 -14.78 2.38 -13.91
CA PRO A 168 -15.76 1.45 -14.49
C PRO A 168 -16.04 0.19 -13.64
N GLU A 169 -15.55 0.11 -12.39
CA GLU A 169 -15.79 -1.07 -11.53
C GLU A 169 -17.25 -1.13 -11.08
N LYS A 170 -18.00 -2.10 -11.63
CA LYS A 170 -19.34 -2.44 -11.17
C LYS A 170 -19.23 -3.21 -9.85
N ILE A 171 -19.53 -2.56 -8.74
CA ILE A 171 -19.74 -3.23 -7.46
C ILE A 171 -21.12 -3.87 -7.49
N THR A 172 -21.19 -5.19 -7.59
CA THR A 172 -22.42 -5.97 -7.37
C THR A 172 -22.55 -6.28 -5.89
N PHE A 173 -23.65 -5.84 -5.28
CA PHE A 173 -24.05 -6.21 -3.92
C PHE A 173 -24.62 -7.64 -3.87
#